data_AF-A0A2S1GXA3-F1
#
_entry.id   AF-A0A2S1GXA3-F1
#
_cell.length_a   1.000
_cell.length_b   1.000
_cell.length_c   1.000
_cell.angle_alpha   90.00
_cell.angle_beta   90.00
_cell.angle_gamma   90.00
#
_symmetry.space_group_name_H-M   'P 1'
#
loop_
_entity.id
_entity.type
_entity.pdbx_description
1 polymer ?
#
loop_
_entity_poly.entity_id
_entity_poly.type
_entity_poly.pdbx_seq_one_letter_code
_entity_poly.pdbx_strand_id
1 'polypeptide(L)'
;MSGNQLIELMAALFILLGSIVSVISAFGMIRLPDVYTRSHAATKSATLSVLLCLFGAFVYFWFHDGYVSIRLILGIIFVFITAPVAGHLVCRAAYRSRVPLAKGSGDDALKLVLFGDEEFHVSSEVETDQTK
;
A
#
# COMPACT_ATOMS: atom_id res chain seq x y z
N MET A 1 -3.29 10.67 -38.59
CA MET A 1 -2.35 10.28 -37.53
C MET A 1 -1.79 8.92 -37.91
N SER A 2 -0.46 8.75 -37.95
CA SER A 2 0.10 7.42 -38.17
C SER A 2 -0.25 6.52 -36.98
N GLY A 3 -0.33 5.20 -37.19
CA GLY A 3 -0.64 4.25 -36.11
C GLY A 3 0.31 4.39 -34.92
N ASN A 4 1.58 4.72 -35.18
CA ASN A 4 2.61 4.88 -34.15
C ASN A 4 2.37 6.13 -33.29
N GLN A 5 1.96 7.26 -33.89
CA GLN A 5 1.64 8.49 -33.14
C GLN A 5 0.50 8.30 -32.15
N LEU A 6 -0.51 7.50 -32.50
CA LEU A 6 -1.62 7.20 -31.59
C LEU A 6 -1.13 6.41 -30.37
N ILE A 7 -0.24 5.43 -30.59
CA ILE A 7 0.30 4.58 -29.54
C ILE A 7 1.21 5.38 -28.60
N GLU A 8 2.04 6.26 -29.14
CA GLU A 8 2.85 7.21 -28.37
C GLU A 8 1.99 8.06 -27.44
N LEU A 9 0.89 8.61 -27.97
CA LEU A 9 -0.04 9.42 -27.20
C LEU A 9 -0.71 8.59 -26.09
N MET A 10 -1.13 7.36 -26.39
CA MET A 10 -1.72 6.48 -25.38
C MET A 10 -0.71 6.11 -24.29
N ALA A 11 0.51 5.74 -24.64
CA ALA A 11 1.56 5.42 -23.68
C ALA A 11 1.89 6.63 -22.78
N ALA A 12 2.02 7.82 -23.39
CA ALA A 12 2.23 9.06 -22.65
C ALA A 12 1.08 9.36 -21.69
N LEU A 13 -0.17 9.12 -22.09
CA LEU A 13 -1.34 9.30 -21.24
C LEU A 13 -1.33 8.33 -20.05
N PHE A 14 -0.99 7.06 -20.26
CA PHE A 14 -0.87 6.07 -19.19
C PHE A 14 0.20 6.46 -18.17
N ILE A 15 1.37 6.91 -18.64
CA ILE A 15 2.47 7.36 -17.76
C ILE A 15 2.07 8.64 -17.02
N LEU A 16 1.41 9.59 -17.69
CA LEU A 16 0.94 10.82 -17.08
C LEU A 16 -0.10 10.56 -15.99
N LEU A 17 -1.08 9.69 -16.26
CA LEU A 17 -2.04 9.23 -15.26
C LEU A 17 -1.34 8.52 -14.09
N GLY A 18 -0.36 7.66 -14.36
CA GLY A 18 0.44 7.00 -13.34
C GLY A 18 1.17 8.00 -12.44
N SER A 19 1.77 9.04 -13.03
CA SER A 19 2.43 10.12 -12.30
C SER A 19 1.46 10.90 -11.40
N ILE A 20 0.27 11.24 -11.91
CA ILE A 20 -0.77 11.91 -11.10
C ILE A 20 -1.18 11.04 -9.90
N VAL A 21 -1.39 9.74 -10.13
CA VAL A 21 -1.72 8.80 -9.04
C VAL A 21 -0.58 8.68 -8.03
N SER A 22 0.68 8.76 -8.47
CA SER A 22 1.85 8.78 -7.58
C SER A 22 1.85 10.00 -6.65
N VAL A 23 1.51 11.18 -7.18
CA VAL A 23 1.37 12.41 -6.37
C VAL A 23 0.23 12.27 -5.36
N ILE A 24 -0.92 11.74 -5.79
CA ILE A 24 -2.06 11.46 -4.90
C ILE A 24 -1.66 10.46 -3.80
N SER A 25 -0.84 9.45 -4.14
CA SER A 25 -0.32 8.47 -3.19
C SER A 25 0.53 9.13 -2.10
N ALA A 26 1.47 9.98 -2.50
CA ALA A 26 2.31 10.74 -1.58
C ALA A 26 1.47 11.66 -0.68
N PHE A 27 0.47 12.33 -1.26
CA PHE A 27 -0.44 13.18 -0.49
C PHE A 27 -1.27 12.39 0.51
N GLY A 28 -1.80 11.22 0.12
CA GLY A 28 -2.54 10.31 0.99
C GLY A 28 -1.70 9.80 2.17
N MET A 29 -0.40 9.54 1.95
CA MET A 29 0.54 9.19 3.02
C MET A 29 0.74 10.30 4.04
N ILE A 30 0.77 11.57 3.62
CA ILE A 30 1.00 12.72 4.50
C ILE A 30 -0.28 13.10 5.27
N ARG A 31 -1.45 12.97 4.65
CA ARG A 31 -2.70 13.52 5.19
C ARG A 31 -3.43 12.60 6.17
N LEU A 32 -3.25 11.29 6.08
CA LEU A 32 -4.03 10.32 6.87
C LEU A 32 -3.54 10.20 8.32
N PRO A 33 -4.45 10.03 9.30
CA PRO A 33 -4.16 10.20 10.72
C PRO A 33 -3.41 9.03 11.37
N ASP A 34 -3.38 7.85 10.73
CA ASP A 34 -2.94 6.61 11.38
C ASP A 34 -2.02 5.79 10.46
N VAL A 35 -1.11 5.00 11.03
CA VAL A 35 -0.21 4.09 10.31
C VAL A 35 -0.98 3.13 9.41
N TYR A 36 -2.10 2.58 9.87
CA TYR A 36 -2.89 1.62 9.08
C TYR A 36 -3.57 2.29 7.89
N THR A 37 -4.17 3.46 8.10
CA THR A 37 -4.84 4.21 7.03
C THR A 37 -3.83 4.75 6.03
N ARG A 38 -2.68 5.27 6.49
CA ARG A 38 -1.55 5.67 5.63
C ARG A 38 -1.00 4.49 4.83
N SER A 39 -0.79 3.33 5.46
CA SER A 39 -0.30 2.12 4.77
C SER A 39 -1.30 1.63 3.73
N HIS A 40 -2.59 1.66 4.02
CA HIS A 40 -3.63 1.31 3.06
C HIS A 40 -3.62 2.24 1.84
N ALA A 41 -3.59 3.56 2.08
CA ALA A 41 -3.53 4.54 0.99
C ALA A 41 -2.25 4.38 0.18
N ALA A 42 -1.08 4.30 0.83
CA ALA A 42 0.22 4.12 0.20
C ALA A 42 0.24 2.87 -0.68
N THR A 43 -0.12 1.71 -0.12
CA THR A 43 0.06 0.43 -0.81
C THR A 43 -0.86 0.33 -2.03
N LYS A 44 -2.14 0.73 -1.93
CA LYS A 44 -3.08 0.63 -3.06
C LYS A 44 -2.78 1.63 -4.18
N SER A 45 -2.50 2.88 -3.83
CA SER A 45 -2.29 3.94 -4.83
C SER A 45 -0.88 3.91 -5.42
N ALA A 46 0.15 3.63 -4.62
CA ALA A 46 1.52 3.56 -5.12
C ALA A 46 1.70 2.38 -6.08
N THR A 47 1.13 1.21 -5.78
CA THR A 47 1.19 0.06 -6.68
C THR A 47 0.54 0.35 -8.02
N LEU A 48 -0.69 0.88 -8.01
CA LEU A 48 -1.39 1.24 -9.22
C LEU A 48 -0.60 2.26 -10.05
N SER A 49 0.01 3.27 -9.41
CA SER A 49 0.83 4.28 -10.10
C SER A 49 2.01 3.66 -10.86
N VAL A 50 2.77 2.79 -10.19
CA VAL A 50 3.95 2.13 -10.77
C VAL A 50 3.52 1.18 -11.87
N LEU A 51 2.44 0.41 -11.66
CA LEU A 51 1.88 -0.49 -12.66
C LEU A 51 1.44 0.26 -13.92
N LEU A 52 0.77 1.42 -13.79
CA LEU A 52 0.36 2.25 -14.92
C LEU A 52 1.57 2.74 -15.72
N CYS A 53 2.61 3.24 -15.04
CA CYS A 53 3.83 3.71 -15.69
C CYS A 53 4.57 2.57 -16.43
N LEU A 54 4.73 1.41 -15.79
CA LEU A 54 5.40 0.26 -16.40
C LEU A 54 4.58 -0.31 -17.56
N PHE A 55 3.24 -0.33 -17.44
CA PHE A 55 2.37 -0.79 -18.51
C PHE A 55 2.38 0.17 -19.71
N GLY A 56 2.35 1.48 -19.48
CA GLY A 56 2.50 2.48 -20.54
C GLY A 56 3.84 2.36 -21.28
N ALA A 57 4.93 2.18 -20.54
CA ALA A 57 6.25 1.92 -21.13
C ALA A 57 6.28 0.60 -21.92
N PHE A 58 5.65 -0.46 -21.40
CA PHE A 58 5.56 -1.76 -22.07
C PHE A 58 4.82 -1.65 -23.41
N VAL A 59 3.67 -0.96 -23.44
CA VAL A 59 2.90 -0.72 -24.67
C VAL A 59 3.73 0.08 -25.67
N TYR A 60 4.46 1.11 -25.24
CA TYR A 60 5.34 1.88 -26.11
C TYR A 60 6.39 0.99 -26.79
N PHE A 61 7.19 0.24 -26.03
CA PHE A 61 8.27 -0.59 -26.60
C PHE A 61 7.75 -1.74 -27.46
N TRP A 62 6.61 -2.34 -27.08
CA TRP A 62 6.00 -3.43 -27.84
C TRP A 62 5.61 -2.98 -29.25
N PHE A 63 4.97 -1.82 -29.37
CA PHE A 63 4.36 -1.37 -30.61
C PHE A 63 5.25 -0.42 -31.44
N HIS A 64 6.10 0.39 -30.79
CA HIS A 64 7.00 1.31 -31.49
C HIS A 64 8.25 0.59 -32.02
N ASP A 65 8.94 -0.15 -31.14
CA ASP A 65 10.23 -0.77 -31.46
C ASP A 65 10.10 -2.27 -31.79
N GLY A 66 8.91 -2.86 -31.62
CA GLY A 66 8.63 -4.26 -31.95
C GLY A 66 9.32 -5.27 -31.03
N TYR A 67 9.84 -4.85 -29.87
CA TYR A 67 10.52 -5.74 -28.93
C TYR A 67 9.84 -5.79 -27.56
N VAL A 68 9.85 -7.00 -26.98
CA VAL A 68 9.24 -7.27 -25.68
C VAL A 68 10.30 -7.23 -24.60
N SER A 69 10.26 -6.20 -23.76
CA SER A 69 11.18 -6.12 -22.63
C SER A 69 10.75 -7.06 -21.49
N ILE A 70 11.43 -8.20 -21.36
CA ILE A 70 11.25 -9.15 -20.25
C ILE A 70 11.41 -8.44 -18.89
N ARG A 71 12.33 -7.47 -18.80
CA ARG A 71 12.55 -6.67 -17.58
C ARG A 71 11.31 -5.88 -17.13
N LEU A 72 10.50 -5.37 -18.06
CA LEU A 72 9.27 -4.64 -17.74
C LEU A 72 8.20 -5.59 -17.18
N ILE A 73 8.02 -6.75 -17.81
CA ILE A 73 7.09 -7.78 -17.34
C ILE A 73 7.49 -8.27 -15.95
N LEU A 74 8.77 -8.56 -15.73
CA LEU A 74 9.28 -8.93 -14.41
C LEU A 74 9.04 -7.82 -13.39
N GLY A 75 9.27 -6.55 -13.76
CA GLY A 75 9.02 -5.40 -12.89
C GLY A 75 7.55 -5.29 -12.46
N ILE A 76 6.61 -5.49 -13.40
CA ILE A 76 5.17 -5.47 -13.13
C ILE A 76 4.80 -6.57 -12.12
N ILE A 77 5.21 -7.82 -12.39
CA ILE A 77 4.91 -8.97 -11.53
C ILE A 77 5.55 -8.81 -10.16
N PHE A 78 6.81 -8.39 -10.13
CA PHE A 78 7.57 -8.21 -8.90
C PHE A 78 6.91 -7.15 -8.01
N VAL A 79 6.63 -5.96 -8.52
CA VAL A 79 5.98 -4.89 -7.75
C VAL A 79 4.59 -5.33 -7.28
N PHE A 80 3.83 -6.03 -8.14
CA PHE A 80 2.49 -6.50 -7.80
C PHE A 80 2.48 -7.48 -6.62
N ILE A 81 3.47 -8.37 -6.53
CA ILE A 81 3.59 -9.33 -5.41
C ILE A 81 4.22 -8.67 -4.19
N THR A 82 5.28 -7.90 -4.36
CA THR A 82 6.07 -7.36 -3.25
C THR A 82 5.31 -6.29 -2.48
N ALA A 83 4.52 -5.46 -3.15
CA ALA A 83 3.89 -4.33 -2.47
C ALA A 83 2.78 -4.71 -1.47
N PRO A 84 1.85 -5.65 -1.76
CA PRO A 84 0.91 -6.14 -0.75
C PRO A 84 1.60 -6.79 0.45
N VAL A 85 2.67 -7.56 0.20
CA VAL A 85 3.47 -8.19 1.26
C VAL A 85 4.14 -7.14 2.14
N ALA A 86 4.75 -6.12 1.55
CA ALA A 86 5.37 -5.02 2.27
C ALA A 86 4.35 -4.26 3.14
N GLY A 87 3.19 -3.88 2.57
CA GLY A 87 2.14 -3.20 3.32
C GLY A 87 1.61 -4.03 4.50
N HIS A 88 1.40 -5.33 4.29
CA HIS A 88 0.95 -6.23 5.34
C HIS A 88 1.97 -6.37 6.48
N LEU A 89 3.26 -6.51 6.15
CA LEU A 89 4.33 -6.61 7.15
C LEU A 89 4.46 -5.33 7.98
N VAL A 90 4.34 -4.16 7.36
CA VAL A 90 4.35 -2.86 8.05
C VAL A 90 3.17 -2.76 9.03
N CYS A 91 1.95 -3.10 8.60
CA CYS A 91 0.78 -3.10 9.48
C CYS A 91 0.95 -4.08 10.65
N ARG A 92 1.44 -5.30 10.39
CA ARG A 92 1.66 -6.32 11.42
C ARG A 92 2.71 -5.87 12.45
N ALA A 93 3.80 -5.26 12.01
CA ALA A 93 4.85 -4.74 12.88
C ALA A 93 4.35 -3.56 13.74
N ALA A 94 3.59 -2.64 13.14
CA ALA A 94 2.97 -1.52 13.86
C ALA A 94 2.00 -2.02 14.95
N TYR A 95 1.16 -3.00 14.62
CA TYR A 95 0.21 -3.57 15.57
C TYR A 95 0.89 -4.31 16.73
N ARG A 96 1.93 -5.09 16.43
CA ARG A 96 2.72 -5.76 17.47
C ARG A 96 3.47 -4.77 18.37
N SER A 97 3.79 -3.59 17.86
CA SER A 97 4.44 -2.51 18.61
C SER A 97 3.47 -1.65 19.43
N ARG A 98 2.20 -2.05 19.55
CA ARG A 98 1.12 -1.35 20.28
C ARG A 98 0.90 0.10 19.80
N VAL A 99 1.08 0.36 18.52
CA VAL A 99 0.75 1.67 17.95
C VAL A 99 -0.76 1.89 18.06
N PRO A 100 -1.22 3.00 18.68
CA PRO A 100 -2.64 3.26 18.86
C PRO A 100 -3.32 3.51 17.52
N LEU A 101 -4.53 2.97 17.35
CA LEU A 101 -5.36 3.24 16.19
C LEU A 101 -5.91 4.67 16.24
N ALA A 102 -6.27 5.22 15.07
CA ALA A 102 -6.88 6.53 14.95
C ALA A 102 -8.15 6.67 15.82
N LYS A 103 -8.35 7.86 16.40
CA LYS A 103 -9.58 8.21 17.13
C LYS A 103 -10.76 8.15 16.15
N GLY A 104 -11.64 7.16 16.32
CA GLY A 104 -12.74 6.87 15.40
C GLY A 104 -12.61 5.55 14.63
N SER A 105 -11.55 4.77 14.87
CA SER A 105 -11.56 3.34 14.50
C SER A 105 -12.70 2.62 15.23
N GLY A 106 -13.34 1.67 14.54
CA GLY A 106 -14.36 0.80 15.11
C GLY A 106 -13.78 -0.18 16.13
N ASP A 107 -14.56 -1.21 16.46
CA ASP A 107 -14.14 -2.23 17.42
C ASP A 107 -12.93 -3.03 16.92
N ASP A 108 -11.96 -3.22 17.82
CA ASP A 108 -10.71 -3.93 17.53
C ASP A 108 -10.75 -5.35 18.11
N ALA A 109 -11.40 -6.25 17.36
CA ALA A 109 -11.48 -7.66 17.71
C ALA A 109 -10.09 -8.34 17.79
N LEU A 110 -9.07 -7.80 17.12
CA LEU A 110 -7.72 -8.37 17.15
C LEU A 110 -7.04 -8.10 18.50
N LYS A 111 -7.42 -7.01 19.19
CA LYS A 111 -6.84 -6.64 20.49
C LYS A 111 -7.10 -7.73 21.54
N LEU A 112 -8.33 -8.25 21.58
CA LEU A 112 -8.73 -9.31 22.49
C LEU A 112 -7.94 -10.60 22.27
N VAL A 113 -7.68 -10.99 21.02
CA VAL A 113 -6.96 -12.23 20.70
C VAL A 113 -5.46 -12.10 20.96
N LEU A 114 -4.88 -10.93 20.72
CA LEU A 114 -3.43 -10.74 20.76
C LEU A 114 -2.91 -10.29 22.14
N PHE A 115 -3.74 -9.62 22.92
CA PHE A 115 -3.38 -8.99 24.19
C PHE A 115 -4.37 -9.29 25.34
N GLY A 116 -5.40 -10.13 25.11
CA GLY A 116 -6.43 -10.42 26.10
C GLY A 116 -5.90 -11.00 27.41
N ASP A 117 -4.88 -11.85 27.36
CA ASP A 117 -4.28 -12.45 28.55
C ASP A 117 -3.53 -11.41 29.40
N GLU A 118 -2.89 -10.40 28.79
CA GLU A 118 -2.19 -9.34 29.53
C GLU A 118 -3.15 -8.37 30.22
N GLU A 119 -4.27 -7.99 29.60
CA GLU A 119 -5.28 -7.15 30.26
C GLU A 119 -5.99 -7.89 31.41
N PHE A 120 -6.19 -9.21 31.28
CA PHE A 120 -6.73 -10.04 32.36
C PHE A 120 -5.79 -10.08 33.58
N HIS A 121 -4.49 -10.19 33.35
CA HIS A 121 -3.48 -10.16 34.41
C HIS A 121 -3.39 -8.80 35.12
N VAL A 122 -3.43 -7.69 34.38
CA VAL A 122 -3.46 -6.33 34.98
C VAL A 122 -4.72 -6.12 35.82
N SER A 123 -5.89 -6.58 35.34
CA SER A 123 -7.13 -6.50 36.12
C SER A 123 -7.04 -7.31 37.43
N SER A 124 -6.44 -8.51 37.38
CA SER A 124 -6.29 -9.37 38.56
C SER A 124 -5.31 -8.83 39.61
N GLU A 125 -4.20 -8.20 39.19
CA GLU A 125 -3.22 -7.57 40.08
C GLU A 125 -3.76 -6.30 40.73
N VAL A 126 -4.50 -5.47 39.98
CA VAL A 126 -5.16 -4.27 40.53
C VAL A 126 -6.22 -4.65 41.57
N GLU A 127 -6.94 -5.76 41.35
CA GLU A 127 -7.98 -6.23 42.28
C GLU A 127 -7.40 -6.89 43.55
N THR A 128 -6.18 -7.45 43.49
CA THR A 128 -5.46 -7.97 44.67
C THR A 128 -4.76 -6.88 45.49
N ASP A 129 -4.35 -5.78 44.86
CA ASP A 129 -3.74 -4.62 45.55
C ASP A 129 -4.81 -3.73 46.25
N GLN A 130 -6.05 -3.73 45.75
CA GLN A 130 -7.18 -3.02 46.39
C GLN A 130 -7.78 -3.74 47.60
N THR A 131 -7.46 -5.04 47.80
CA THR A 131 -7.98 -5.88 48.90
C THR A 131 -7.00 -6.05 50.07
N LYS A 132 -5.86 -5.37 50.04
CA LYS A 132 -4.83 -5.39 51.09
C LYS A 132 -4.63 -4.01 51.70
#